data_AF-X1S705-F1
#
_entry.id   AF-X1S705-F1
#
_cell.length_a   1.000
_cell.length_b   1.000
_cell.length_c   1.000
_cell.angle_alpha   90.00
_cell.angle_beta   90.00
_cell.angle_gamma   90.00
#
_symmetry.space_group_name_H-M   'P 1'
#
loop_
_entity.id
_entity.type
_entity.pdbx_description
1 polymer ?
#
loop_
_entity_poly.entity_id
_entity_poly.type
_entity_poly.pdbx_seq_one_letter_code
_entity_poly.pdbx_strand_id
1 'polypeptide(L)'
;REGIVMANISATEEMYIPLTGLDGGRLMMHIGNATMLDAAGISDELLTKLTNIICAIITPKAYNAVAASGIEVFFCDRAITTGRVTVQRKVDDPGFDEFQFILIGKVY
;
A
#
# COMPACT_ATOMS: atom_id res chain seq x y z
N ARG A 1 28.04 -0.76 -9.97
CA ARG A 1 26.90 -0.30 -10.79
C ARG A 1 25.67 -0.88 -10.15
N GLU A 2 25.13 -0.18 -9.16
CA GLU A 2 23.92 -0.60 -8.45
C GLU A 2 22.75 -0.35 -9.39
N GLY A 3 22.10 -1.44 -9.80
CA GLY A 3 20.92 -1.39 -10.64
C GLY A 3 19.79 -0.73 -9.85
N ILE A 4 19.09 0.19 -10.50
CA ILE A 4 17.83 0.75 -10.02
C ILE A 4 16.90 -0.44 -9.75
N VAL A 5 16.64 -0.73 -8.47
CA VAL A 5 15.56 -1.63 -8.07
C VAL A 5 14.27 -0.94 -8.48
N MET A 6 13.61 -1.44 -9.52
CA MET A 6 12.28 -0.96 -9.87
C MET A 6 11.31 -1.38 -8.75
N ALA A 7 10.51 -0.44 -8.26
CA ALA A 7 9.48 -0.72 -7.26
C ALA A 7 8.52 -1.80 -7.80
N ASN A 8 8.34 -2.90 -7.06
CA ASN A 8 7.43 -3.99 -7.42
C ASN A 8 5.99 -3.77 -6.93
N ILE A 9 5.75 -2.67 -6.21
CA ILE A 9 4.41 -2.23 -5.86
C ILE A 9 3.98 -1.14 -6.84
N SER A 10 2.88 -1.39 -7.54
CA SER A 10 2.23 -0.39 -8.38
C SER A 10 0.72 -0.45 -8.23
N ALA A 11 0.06 0.71 -8.28
CA ALA A 11 -1.39 0.76 -8.38
C ALA A 11 -1.78 0.26 -9.78
N THR A 12 -2.63 -0.76 -9.84
CA THR A 12 -3.19 -1.27 -11.10
C THR A 12 -4.34 -0.41 -11.58
N GLU A 13 -5.05 0.24 -10.66
CA GLU A 13 -6.13 1.17 -10.96
C GLU A 13 -6.02 2.44 -10.12
N GLU A 14 -6.25 3.60 -10.76
CA GLU A 14 -6.39 4.89 -10.12
C GLU A 14 -7.78 5.47 -10.40
N MET A 15 -8.50 5.86 -9.35
CA MET A 15 -9.76 6.59 -9.49
C MET A 15 -9.70 7.92 -8.75
N TYR A 16 -10.16 8.99 -9.40
CA TYR A 16 -10.20 10.34 -8.84
C TYR A 16 -11.63 10.75 -8.51
N ILE A 17 -11.88 11.13 -7.27
CA ILE A 17 -13.15 11.73 -6.85
C ILE A 17 -12.88 13.22 -6.59
N PRO A 18 -13.41 14.14 -7.43
CA PRO A 18 -13.28 15.56 -7.20
C PRO A 18 -14.08 15.96 -5.96
N LEU A 19 -13.44 16.63 -4.99
CA LEU A 19 -14.12 17.14 -3.81
C LEU A 19 -14.40 18.63 -3.99
N THR A 20 -15.41 18.95 -4.80
CA THR A 20 -15.83 20.34 -5.05
C THR A 20 -16.24 21.10 -3.79
N GLY A 21 -16.55 20.41 -2.68
CA GLY A 21 -16.87 21.01 -1.38
C GLY A 21 -15.77 20.99 -0.31
N LEU A 22 -14.57 20.47 -0.59
CA LEU A 22 -13.47 20.36 0.40
C LEU A 22 -12.20 21.05 -0.11
N ASP A 23 -12.27 22.37 -0.29
CA ASP A 23 -11.10 23.25 -0.50
C ASP A 23 -10.27 22.96 -1.78
N GLY A 24 -10.90 22.38 -2.81
CA GLY A 24 -10.25 22.14 -4.10
C GLY A 24 -9.35 20.89 -4.16
N GLY A 25 -9.38 20.03 -3.14
CA GLY A 25 -8.66 18.75 -3.14
C GLY A 25 -9.31 17.66 -3.99
N ARG A 26 -8.57 16.58 -4.27
CA ARG A 26 -9.08 15.36 -4.90
C ARG A 26 -8.83 14.17 -3.98
N LEU A 27 -9.78 13.24 -3.90
CA LEU A 27 -9.46 11.90 -3.38
C LEU A 27 -8.96 11.05 -4.54
N MET A 28 -7.93 10.27 -4.25
CA MET A 28 -7.43 9.23 -5.13
C MET A 28 -7.54 7.90 -4.42
N MET A 29 -8.03 6.91 -5.15
CA MET A 29 -8.00 5.51 -4.74
C MET A 29 -6.93 4.80 -5.58
N HIS A 30 -5.99 4.14 -4.90
CA HIS A 30 -5.08 3.17 -5.49
C HIS A 30 -5.55 1.77 -5.13
N ILE A 31 -5.78 0.94 -6.15
CA ILE A 31 -6.01 -0.49 -5.99
C ILE A 31 -4.86 -1.21 -6.68
N GLY A 32 -4.34 -2.28 -6.08
CA GLY A 32 -3.31 -3.09 -6.72
C GLY A 32 -2.96 -4.34 -5.95
N ASN A 33 -1.97 -5.05 -6.48
CA ASN A 33 -1.36 -6.22 -5.88
C ASN A 33 0.16 -6.11 -6.00
N ALA A 34 0.87 -6.74 -5.07
CA ALA A 34 2.33 -6.76 -5.08
C ALA A 34 2.89 -7.98 -4.35
N THR A 35 4.19 -8.19 -4.53
CA THR A 35 4.98 -9.21 -3.85
C THR A 35 6.18 -8.52 -3.21
N MET A 36 6.39 -8.73 -1.90
CA MET A 36 7.58 -8.22 -1.20
C MET A 36 8.83 -8.82 -1.84
N LEU A 37 9.77 -7.95 -2.23
CA LEU A 37 10.94 -8.34 -3.01
C LEU A 37 12.07 -8.99 -2.20
N ASP A 38 12.14 -8.69 -0.90
CA ASP A 38 13.22 -9.16 -0.04
C ASP A 38 12.69 -10.23 0.91
N ALA A 39 13.32 -11.41 0.89
CA ALA A 39 13.02 -12.53 1.77
C ALA A 39 13.40 -12.24 3.24
N ALA A 40 14.18 -11.18 3.50
CA ALA A 40 14.38 -10.57 4.82
C ALA A 40 13.63 -9.22 4.96
N GLY A 41 12.87 -8.84 3.95
CA GLY A 41 12.28 -7.53 3.75
C GLY A 41 11.00 -7.34 4.53
N ILE A 42 11.12 -6.70 5.68
CA ILE A 42 9.99 -6.27 6.51
C ILE A 42 9.22 -5.12 5.81
N SER A 43 9.79 -4.48 4.78
CA SER A 43 9.21 -3.30 4.10
C SER A 43 9.51 -3.20 2.60
N ASP A 44 8.60 -2.62 1.83
CA ASP A 44 8.77 -2.22 0.42
C ASP A 44 8.04 -0.88 0.14
N GLU A 45 8.32 -0.21 -0.98
CA GLU A 45 7.84 1.15 -1.30
C GLU A 45 6.92 1.21 -2.53
N LEU A 46 5.78 1.87 -2.38
CA LEU A 46 4.86 2.24 -3.46
C LEU A 46 5.00 3.73 -3.78
N LEU A 47 5.39 4.08 -5.00
CA LEU A 47 5.31 5.46 -5.47
C LEU A 47 3.85 5.92 -5.53
N THR A 48 3.56 7.12 -5.03
CA THR A 48 2.18 7.62 -4.94
C THR A 48 2.12 9.14 -5.04
N LYS A 49 0.94 9.65 -5.45
CA LYS A 49 0.58 11.07 -5.36
C LYS A 49 -0.24 11.40 -4.11
N LEU A 50 -0.56 10.39 -3.29
CA LEU A 50 -1.23 10.60 -2.03
C LEU A 50 -0.32 11.38 -1.08
N THR A 51 -0.90 12.35 -0.39
CA THR A 51 -0.22 13.15 0.65
C THR A 51 -0.69 12.74 2.05
N ASN A 52 -1.91 12.21 2.15
CA ASN A 52 -2.49 11.71 3.39
C ASN A 52 -3.48 10.57 3.09
N ILE A 53 -3.22 9.39 3.65
CA ILE A 53 -4.06 8.19 3.50
C ILE A 53 -5.14 8.18 4.57
N ILE A 54 -6.40 8.24 4.15
CA ILE A 54 -7.58 8.20 5.02
C ILE A 54 -8.01 6.75 5.25
N CYS A 55 -7.93 5.91 4.23
CA CYS A 55 -8.26 4.48 4.31
C CYS A 55 -7.13 3.64 3.71
N ALA A 56 -6.74 2.57 4.40
CA ALA A 56 -5.78 1.59 3.91
C ALA A 56 -6.29 0.22 4.30
N ILE A 57 -6.52 -0.62 3.29
CA ILE A 57 -6.82 -2.03 3.42
C ILE A 57 -5.71 -2.75 2.68
N ILE A 58 -4.89 -3.51 3.39
CA ILE A 58 -3.82 -4.29 2.81
C ILE A 58 -3.95 -5.70 3.36
N THR A 59 -4.17 -6.67 2.48
CA THR A 59 -4.45 -8.05 2.86
C THR A 59 -3.54 -8.98 2.08
N PRO A 60 -2.98 -10.02 2.71
CA PRO A 60 -2.31 -11.09 1.99
C PRO A 60 -3.25 -11.70 0.93
N LYS A 61 -2.71 -12.11 -0.21
CA LYS A 61 -3.50 -12.74 -1.28
C LYS A 61 -4.11 -14.07 -0.83
N ALA A 62 -3.40 -14.80 0.04
CA ALA A 62 -3.87 -16.03 0.66
C ALA A 62 -4.73 -15.79 1.91
N TYR A 63 -5.20 -14.56 2.15
CA TYR A 63 -6.03 -14.24 3.32
C TYR A 63 -7.28 -15.14 3.36
N ASN A 64 -7.41 -15.86 4.46
CA ASN A 64 -8.53 -16.73 4.73
C ASN A 64 -9.26 -16.29 6.00
N ALA A 65 -10.46 -15.73 5.85
CA ALA A 65 -11.25 -15.15 6.95
C ALA A 65 -11.61 -16.14 8.09
N VAL A 66 -11.49 -17.47 7.88
CA VAL A 66 -11.72 -18.49 8.91
C VAL A 66 -10.46 -18.92 9.67
N ALA A 67 -9.28 -18.40 9.34
CA ALA A 67 -8.10 -18.69 10.15
C ALA A 67 -8.25 -18.04 11.54
N ALA A 68 -8.04 -18.83 12.59
CA ALA A 68 -8.10 -18.38 13.97
C ALA A 68 -7.02 -17.31 14.20
N SER A 69 -7.44 -16.04 14.18
CA SER A 69 -6.73 -14.86 14.67
C SER A 69 -5.19 -14.87 14.50
N GLY A 70 -4.70 -14.28 13.42
CA GLY A 70 -3.26 -14.03 13.29
C GLY A 70 -2.76 -13.82 11.86
N ILE A 71 -3.62 -13.94 10.84
CA ILE A 71 -3.16 -13.71 9.46
C ILE A 71 -2.55 -12.31 9.38
N GLU A 72 -1.31 -12.31 8.95
CA GLU A 72 -0.43 -11.17 8.98
C GLU A 72 -1.03 -9.97 8.29
N VAL A 73 -0.87 -8.83 8.95
CA VAL A 73 -1.46 -7.58 8.52
C VAL A 73 -0.31 -6.73 7.97
N PHE A 74 -0.34 -6.48 6.68
CA PHE A 74 0.47 -5.44 6.10
C PHE A 74 -0.08 -4.09 6.55
N PHE A 75 0.80 -3.14 6.82
CA PHE A 75 0.41 -1.77 7.19
C PHE A 75 1.28 -0.76 6.46
N CYS A 76 0.87 0.49 6.48
CA CYS A 76 1.63 1.58 5.91
C CYS A 76 1.45 2.85 6.72
N ASP A 77 2.41 3.77 6.58
CA ASP A 77 2.28 5.11 7.12
C ASP A 77 1.10 5.85 6.46
N ARG A 78 0.43 6.69 7.25
CA ARG A 78 -0.72 7.47 6.78
C ARG A 78 -0.32 8.83 6.23
N ALA A 79 0.73 9.44 6.80
CA ALA A 79 1.29 10.69 6.33
C ALA A 79 2.41 10.41 5.33
N ILE A 80 2.35 11.00 4.13
CA ILE A 80 3.31 10.78 3.06
C ILE A 80 4.04 12.08 2.78
N THR A 81 5.35 12.11 3.02
CA THR A 81 6.18 13.31 2.86
C THR A 81 7.12 13.26 1.66
N THR A 82 7.31 12.08 1.07
CA THR A 82 8.37 11.80 0.08
C THR A 82 7.83 11.23 -1.25
N GLY A 83 6.52 11.35 -1.52
CA GLY A 83 5.89 10.83 -2.75
C GLY A 83 5.87 9.31 -2.84
N ARG A 84 6.05 8.63 -1.71
CA ARG A 84 6.06 7.16 -1.60
C ARG A 84 5.40 6.71 -0.29
N VAL A 85 4.76 5.55 -0.34
CA VAL A 85 4.21 4.84 0.82
C VAL A 85 5.12 3.65 1.11
N THR A 86 5.65 3.57 2.33
CA THR A 86 6.30 2.34 2.79
C THR A 86 5.23 1.39 3.31
N VAL A 87 5.14 0.21 2.70
CA VAL A 87 4.31 -0.90 3.15
C VAL A 87 5.18 -1.84 3.96
N GLN A 88 4.74 -2.22 5.14
CA GLN A 88 5.48 -3.03 6.09
C GLN A 88 4.67 -4.25 6.54
N ARG A 89 5.36 -5.35 6.82
CA ARG A 89 4.79 -6.51 7.53
C ARG A 89 4.75 -6.25 9.03
N LYS A 90 3.62 -6.56 9.67
CA LYS A 90 3.45 -6.42 11.13
C LYS A 90 4.15 -7.54 11.93
N VAL A 91 4.31 -8.72 11.34
CA VAL A 91 5.01 -9.88 11.90
C VAL A 91 5.84 -10.49 10.76
N ASP A 92 6.99 -11.07 11.08
CA ASP A 92 7.91 -11.68 10.11
C ASP A 92 7.54 -13.16 9.88
N ASP A 93 6.49 -13.44 9.09
CA ASP A 93 6.24 -14.76 8.49
C ASP A 93 6.59 -14.68 6.99
N PRO A 94 7.65 -15.37 6.55
CA PRO A 94 8.04 -15.40 5.14
C PRO A 94 7.05 -16.17 4.25
N GLY A 95 5.96 -16.73 4.80
CA GLY A 95 4.94 -17.45 4.04
C GLY A 95 3.97 -16.60 3.21
N PHE A 96 3.91 -15.27 3.43
CA PHE A 96 2.87 -14.41 2.87
C PHE A 96 3.43 -13.15 2.17
N ASP A 97 4.35 -13.33 1.21
CA ASP A 97 4.96 -12.20 0.50
C ASP A 97 4.02 -11.53 -0.54
N GLU A 98 2.96 -12.20 -0.98
CA GLU A 98 1.97 -11.63 -1.93
C GLU A 98 0.79 -10.96 -1.21
N PHE A 99 0.47 -9.72 -1.57
CA PHE A 99 -0.65 -8.96 -1.00
C PHE A 99 -1.42 -8.15 -2.05
N GLN A 100 -2.65 -7.81 -1.70
CA GLN A 100 -3.52 -6.87 -2.42
C GLN A 100 -3.82 -5.67 -1.52
N PHE A 101 -4.02 -4.50 -2.12
CA PHE A 101 -4.25 -3.27 -1.38
C PHE A 101 -5.32 -2.38 -2.01
N ILE A 102 -5.97 -1.61 -1.14
CA ILE A 102 -6.79 -0.46 -1.45
C ILE A 102 -6.32 0.67 -0.54
N LEU A 103 -5.75 1.73 -1.14
CA LEU A 103 -5.35 2.95 -0.44
C LEU A 103 -6.21 4.10 -0.95
N ILE A 104 -6.85 4.84 -0.04
CA ILE A 104 -7.65 6.03 -0.38
C ILE A 104 -7.10 7.20 0.42
N GLY A 105 -6.77 8.27 -0.27
CA GLY A 105 -6.20 9.45 0.36
C GLY A 105 -6.40 10.72 -0.44
N LYS A 106 -5.94 11.83 0.15
CA LYS A 106 -5.97 13.15 -0.50
C LYS A 106 -4.78 13.33 -1.44
N VAL A 107 -5.04 14.00 -2.56
CA VAL A 107 -4.04 14.54 -3.49
C VAL A 107 -4.20 16.05 -3.47
N TYR A 108 -3.10 16.77 -3.26
CA TYR A 108 -3.01 18.23 -3.33
C TYR A 108 -2.17 18.64 -4.54
#